data_AF-A0A4Q7NXE9-F1
#
_entry.id   AF-A0A4Q7NXE9-F1
#
_cell.length_a   1.000
_cell.length_b   1.000
_cell.length_c   1.000
_cell.angle_alpha   90.00
_cell.angle_beta   90.00
_cell.angle_gamma   90.00
#
_symmetry.space_group_name_H-M   'P 1'
#
loop_
_entity.id
_entity.type
_entity.pdbx_description
1 polymer ?
#
loop_
_entity_poly.entity_id
_entity_poly.type
_entity_poly.pdbx_seq_one_letter_code
_entity_poly.pdbx_strand_id
1 'polypeptide(L)'
;MQKIIAALCIFLWGNASIKAQSETFNPEVKKYFLITYATKNYEAAFHHANDISKKLALKLDLRELQAYDKTLGLTWAASICEGDGWEYPCYIPRGRYDDGIYVSIEWSDGYKNFSKGYYIVMVASTQNFDKDLKKLLNHVQTHIPDAYIKSSMIYMGCMH
;
A
#
# COMPACT_ATOMS: atom_id res chain seq x y z
N MET A 1 53.15 25.25 -62.63
CA MET A 1 51.70 25.54 -62.70
C MET A 1 50.99 24.64 -61.71
N GLN A 2 50.23 25.29 -60.85
CA GLN A 2 49.62 24.83 -59.60
C GLN A 2 48.34 24.06 -59.87
N LYS A 3 48.19 22.85 -59.32
CA LYS A 3 46.87 22.24 -59.10
C LYS A 3 46.83 21.54 -57.74
N ILE A 4 46.20 22.25 -56.83
CA ILE A 4 45.76 21.86 -55.50
C ILE A 4 44.72 20.74 -55.67
N ILE A 5 44.92 19.59 -55.02
CA ILE A 5 43.85 18.61 -54.81
C ILE A 5 43.50 18.68 -53.32
N ALA A 6 42.34 19.27 -53.06
CA ALA A 6 41.80 19.49 -51.73
C ALA A 6 41.42 18.16 -51.08
N ALA A 7 41.91 17.93 -49.86
CA ALA A 7 41.50 16.83 -49.01
C ALA A 7 40.07 17.09 -48.50
N LEU A 8 39.15 16.18 -48.84
CA LEU A 8 37.75 16.23 -48.44
C LEU A 8 37.61 15.64 -47.02
N CYS A 9 37.63 16.48 -45.99
CA CYS A 9 37.33 16.08 -44.61
C CYS A 9 35.81 15.89 -44.44
N ILE A 10 35.34 14.64 -44.52
CA ILE A 10 33.96 14.27 -44.19
C ILE A 10 33.87 14.20 -42.65
N PHE A 11 33.38 15.28 -42.04
CA PHE A 11 32.93 15.27 -40.64
C PHE A 11 31.64 14.44 -40.56
N LEU A 12 31.77 13.17 -40.15
CA LEU A 12 30.64 12.35 -39.74
C LEU A 12 30.10 12.91 -38.41
N TRP A 13 29.06 13.73 -38.51
CA TRP A 13 28.23 14.07 -37.35
C TRP A 13 27.47 12.82 -36.93
N GLY A 14 28.03 12.12 -35.95
CA GLY A 14 27.30 11.10 -35.21
C GLY A 14 26.09 11.75 -34.56
N ASN A 15 24.89 11.39 -35.03
CA ASN A 15 23.65 11.68 -34.34
C ASN A 15 23.65 10.91 -33.01
N ALA A 16 24.27 11.48 -31.99
CA ALA A 16 24.02 11.08 -30.61
C ALA A 16 22.57 11.51 -30.29
N SER A 17 21.63 10.64 -30.64
CA SER A 17 20.27 10.75 -30.14
C SER A 17 20.33 10.50 -28.64
N ILE A 18 20.46 11.57 -27.86
CA ILE A 18 20.25 11.56 -26.42
C ILE A 18 18.77 11.21 -26.24
N LYS A 19 18.46 9.94 -26.01
CA LYS A 19 17.18 9.54 -25.47
C LYS A 19 17.16 9.96 -24.01
N ALA A 20 16.70 11.18 -23.74
CA ALA A 20 16.22 11.54 -22.42
C ALA A 20 15.04 10.60 -22.11
N GLN A 21 15.27 9.56 -21.29
CA GLN A 21 14.17 8.84 -20.69
C GLN A 21 13.53 9.80 -19.70
N SER A 22 12.37 10.35 -20.03
CA SER A 22 11.49 10.89 -18.99
C SER A 22 11.13 9.70 -18.09
N GLU A 23 11.71 9.65 -16.90
CA GLU A 23 11.23 8.71 -15.89
C GLU A 23 9.76 9.02 -15.65
N THR A 24 8.88 8.14 -16.14
CA THR A 24 7.46 8.22 -15.87
C THR A 24 7.27 8.15 -14.36
N PHE A 25 6.83 9.26 -13.74
CA PHE A 25 6.51 9.33 -12.33
C PHE A 25 5.51 8.22 -11.98
N ASN A 26 5.95 7.21 -11.22
CA ASN A 26 5.08 6.17 -10.71
C ASN A 26 4.65 6.54 -9.28
N PRO A 27 3.41 7.00 -9.07
CA PRO A 27 2.92 7.32 -7.73
C PRO A 27 2.68 6.08 -6.87
N GLU A 28 2.82 4.86 -7.38
CA GLU A 28 2.64 3.65 -6.59
C GLU A 28 3.91 3.28 -5.80
N VAL A 29 3.78 3.11 -4.49
CA VAL A 29 4.83 2.60 -3.60
C VAL A 29 4.47 1.20 -3.12
N LYS A 30 5.42 0.27 -3.19
CA LYS A 30 5.23 -1.08 -2.64
C LYS A 30 5.24 -1.02 -1.10
N LYS A 31 4.21 -1.62 -0.49
CA LYS A 31 4.09 -1.79 0.96
C LYS A 31 3.91 -3.26 1.31
N TYR A 32 4.27 -3.61 2.54
CA TYR A 32 4.16 -4.94 3.13
C TYR A 32 3.25 -4.87 4.34
N PHE A 33 2.33 -5.84 4.43
CA PHE A 33 1.31 -5.92 5.46
C PHE A 33 1.42 -7.28 6.16
N LEU A 34 1.52 -7.28 7.48
CA LEU A 34 1.45 -8.51 8.28
C LEU A 34 0.00 -8.78 8.64
N ILE A 35 -0.59 -9.78 8.01
CA ILE A 35 -2.00 -10.14 8.11
C ILE A 35 -2.14 -11.33 9.06
N THR A 36 -3.14 -11.27 9.94
CA THR A 36 -3.41 -12.31 10.94
C THR A 36 -4.75 -12.99 10.75
N TYR A 37 -5.67 -12.37 10.01
CA TYR A 37 -7.01 -12.92 9.77
C TYR A 37 -7.65 -12.27 8.55
N ALA A 38 -8.54 -13.00 7.89
CA ALA A 38 -9.34 -12.51 6.78
C ALA A 38 -10.73 -13.14 6.82
N THR A 39 -11.78 -12.34 6.73
CA THR A 39 -13.17 -12.83 6.79
C THR A 39 -14.11 -11.89 6.04
N LYS A 40 -15.27 -12.40 5.63
CA LYS A 40 -16.34 -11.58 5.03
C LYS A 40 -17.26 -10.92 6.07
N ASN A 41 -17.09 -11.26 7.35
CA ASN A 41 -17.89 -10.72 8.46
C ASN A 41 -17.06 -9.72 9.26
N TYR A 42 -17.49 -8.44 9.26
CA TYR A 42 -16.80 -7.37 9.99
C TYR A 42 -16.75 -7.61 11.51
N GLU A 43 -17.83 -8.09 12.11
CA GLU A 43 -17.89 -8.38 13.55
C GLU A 43 -16.85 -9.45 13.93
N ALA A 44 -16.71 -10.50 13.11
CA ALA A 44 -15.67 -11.50 13.31
C ALA A 44 -14.26 -10.93 13.16
N ALA A 45 -14.03 -10.01 12.20
CA ALA A 45 -12.75 -9.31 12.06
C ALA A 45 -12.48 -8.41 13.28
N PHE A 46 -13.50 -7.74 13.81
CA PHE A 46 -13.41 -6.86 14.97
C PHE A 46 -13.08 -7.63 16.26
N HIS A 47 -13.76 -8.75 16.50
CA HIS A 47 -13.43 -9.63 17.63
C HIS A 47 -11.97 -10.10 17.55
N HIS A 48 -11.53 -10.59 16.39
CA HIS A 48 -10.15 -11.02 16.20
C HIS A 48 -9.16 -9.86 16.41
N ALA A 49 -9.43 -8.68 15.85
CA ALA A 49 -8.58 -7.51 16.01
C ALA A 49 -8.43 -7.08 17.48
N ASN A 50 -9.52 -7.07 18.24
CA ASN A 50 -9.51 -6.75 19.66
C ASN A 50 -8.73 -7.78 20.47
N ASP A 51 -8.92 -9.07 20.19
CA ASP A 51 -8.21 -10.16 20.87
C ASP A 51 -6.71 -10.11 20.60
N ILE A 52 -6.31 -9.84 19.36
CA ILE A 52 -4.90 -9.77 18.98
C ILE A 52 -4.23 -8.50 19.51
N SER A 53 -4.94 -7.37 19.51
CA SER A 53 -4.46 -6.13 20.14
C SER A 53 -4.09 -6.36 21.60
N LYS A 54 -4.96 -7.05 22.35
CA LYS A 54 -4.71 -7.41 23.76
C LYS A 54 -3.56 -8.41 23.90
N LYS A 55 -3.57 -9.50 23.13
CA LYS A 55 -2.55 -10.56 23.21
C LYS A 55 -1.14 -10.06 22.91
N LEU A 56 -1.00 -9.16 21.92
CA LEU A 56 0.28 -8.63 21.49
C LEU A 56 0.62 -7.28 22.15
N ALA A 57 -0.25 -6.75 23.01
CA ALA A 57 -0.15 -5.41 23.59
C ALA A 57 0.09 -4.31 22.52
N LEU A 58 -0.60 -4.43 21.38
CA LEU A 58 -0.52 -3.48 20.26
C LEU A 58 -1.73 -2.55 20.27
N LYS A 59 -1.54 -1.29 19.88
CA LYS A 59 -2.63 -0.32 19.70
C LYS A 59 -3.66 -0.88 18.70
N LEU A 60 -4.93 -0.91 19.09
CA LEU A 60 -6.05 -1.10 18.17
C LEU A 60 -6.36 0.25 17.50
N ASP A 61 -6.10 0.35 16.20
CA ASP A 61 -6.26 1.57 15.43
C ASP A 61 -7.20 1.31 14.25
N LEU A 62 -8.47 1.68 14.42
CA LEU A 62 -9.51 1.47 13.42
C LEU A 62 -9.82 2.74 12.60
N ARG A 63 -9.12 3.85 12.85
CA ARG A 63 -9.33 5.16 12.20
C ARG A 63 -10.78 5.65 12.18
N GLU A 64 -11.61 5.25 13.14
CA GLU A 64 -13.05 5.56 13.15
C GLU A 64 -13.80 5.04 11.90
N LEU A 65 -13.22 4.07 11.18
CA LEU A 65 -13.88 3.41 10.07
C LEU A 65 -14.99 2.51 10.58
N GLN A 66 -16.11 2.55 9.89
CA GLN A 66 -17.27 1.68 10.12
C GLN A 66 -17.50 0.78 8.90
N ALA A 67 -18.09 -0.39 9.15
CA ALA A 67 -18.60 -1.22 8.07
C ALA A 67 -19.72 -0.46 7.34
N TYR A 68 -19.72 -0.52 6.01
CA TYR A 68 -20.72 0.14 5.17
C TYR A 68 -21.60 -0.89 4.44
N ASP A 69 -21.15 -1.34 3.28
CA ASP A 69 -21.79 -2.40 2.49
C ASP A 69 -20.74 -3.39 1.96
N LYS A 70 -21.17 -4.40 1.22
CA LYS A 70 -20.27 -5.42 0.65
C LYS A 70 -19.44 -4.92 -0.54
N THR A 71 -19.73 -3.73 -1.07
CA THR A 71 -19.06 -3.16 -2.24
C THR A 71 -17.85 -2.34 -1.80
N LEU A 72 -18.04 -1.42 -0.86
CA LEU A 72 -16.98 -0.56 -0.34
C LEU A 72 -16.32 -1.13 0.93
N GLY A 73 -17.04 -1.99 1.67
CA GLY A 73 -16.55 -2.66 2.87
C GLY A 73 -16.49 -1.76 4.09
N LEU A 74 -15.65 -0.72 4.04
CA LEU A 74 -15.40 0.24 5.10
C LEU A 74 -15.63 1.67 4.60
N THR A 75 -16.02 2.57 5.49
CA THR A 75 -16.07 4.01 5.21
C THR A 75 -15.89 4.83 6.48
N TRP A 76 -15.49 6.08 6.34
CA TRP A 76 -15.60 7.07 7.41
C TRP A 76 -17.01 7.63 7.52
N ALA A 77 -17.31 8.34 8.62
CA ALA A 77 -18.53 9.12 8.71
C ALA A 77 -18.60 10.18 7.58
N ALA A 78 -19.79 10.49 7.09
CA ALA A 78 -19.99 11.49 6.04
C ALA A 78 -19.33 12.84 6.36
N SER A 79 -19.42 13.29 7.62
CA SER A 79 -18.79 14.52 8.08
C SER A 79 -17.26 14.53 7.95
N ILE A 80 -16.61 13.37 8.08
CA ILE A 80 -15.16 13.23 7.88
C ILE A 80 -14.85 13.26 6.39
N CYS A 81 -15.60 12.51 5.58
CA CYS A 81 -15.43 12.50 4.12
C CYS A 81 -15.57 13.90 3.53
N GLU A 82 -16.68 14.57 3.80
CA GLU A 82 -16.99 15.90 3.29
C GLU A 82 -16.04 16.97 3.84
N GLY A 83 -15.66 16.87 5.12
CA GLY A 83 -14.69 17.76 5.75
C GLY A 83 -13.31 17.71 5.10
N ASP A 84 -12.93 16.55 4.58
CA ASP A 84 -11.68 16.32 3.84
C ASP A 84 -11.85 16.51 2.32
N GLY A 85 -13.02 16.94 1.84
CA GLY A 85 -13.32 17.22 0.43
C GLY A 85 -13.63 15.98 -0.42
N TRP A 86 -13.94 14.84 0.19
CA TRP A 86 -14.34 13.61 -0.49
C TRP A 86 -15.86 13.44 -0.55
N GLU A 87 -16.34 12.79 -1.59
CA GLU A 87 -17.71 12.31 -1.66
C GLU A 87 -17.91 11.13 -0.68
N TYR A 88 -19.01 11.15 0.06
CA TYR A 88 -19.42 10.01 0.88
C TYR A 88 -20.13 8.96 0.00
N PRO A 89 -19.84 7.65 0.15
CA PRO A 89 -18.91 7.06 1.11
C PRO A 89 -17.44 7.11 0.66
N CYS A 90 -16.53 7.40 1.59
CA CYS A 90 -15.09 7.48 1.33
C CYS A 90 -14.29 6.46 2.15
N TYR A 91 -13.25 5.88 1.55
CA TYR A 91 -12.30 4.97 2.20
C TYR A 91 -10.94 5.04 1.50
N ILE A 92 -9.88 5.13 2.31
CA ILE A 92 -8.50 5.12 1.84
C ILE A 92 -7.77 3.97 2.55
N PRO A 93 -7.20 3.00 1.80
CA PRO A 93 -6.44 1.90 2.39
C PRO A 93 -5.20 2.40 3.14
N ARG A 94 -4.81 1.71 4.21
CA ARG A 94 -3.55 2.00 4.91
C ARG A 94 -2.31 1.79 4.03
N GLY A 95 -1.23 2.48 4.40
CA GLY A 95 0.04 2.52 3.66
C GLY A 95 0.25 3.79 2.83
N ARG A 96 -0.78 4.64 2.65
CA ARG A 96 -0.66 5.86 1.83
C ARG A 96 0.07 7.00 2.56
N TYR A 97 -0.17 7.20 3.85
CA TYR A 97 0.58 8.18 4.68
C TYR A 97 0.76 7.68 6.13
N ASP A 98 0.64 6.37 6.29
CA ASP A 98 0.44 5.75 7.58
C ASP A 98 0.98 4.31 7.50
N ASP A 99 2.14 4.16 8.12
CA ASP A 99 2.87 2.92 8.33
C ASP A 99 3.15 2.80 9.83
N GLY A 100 3.28 1.57 10.30
CA GLY A 100 3.58 1.31 11.70
C GLY A 100 3.18 -0.09 12.14
N ILE A 101 3.33 -0.32 13.45
CA ILE A 101 2.95 -1.56 14.13
C ILE A 101 1.73 -1.23 15.01
N TYR A 102 0.57 -1.68 14.57
CA TYR A 102 -0.72 -1.51 15.21
C TYR A 102 -1.67 -2.55 14.63
N VAL A 103 -2.73 -2.89 15.37
CA VAL A 103 -3.80 -3.73 14.85
C VAL A 103 -4.82 -2.85 14.12
N SER A 104 -5.11 -3.15 12.86
CA SER A 104 -6.19 -2.50 12.11
C SER A 104 -7.03 -3.50 11.33
N ILE A 105 -8.22 -3.07 10.92
CA ILE A 105 -9.13 -3.80 10.03
C ILE A 105 -9.21 -2.99 8.75
N GLU A 106 -8.91 -3.61 7.62
CA GLU A 106 -8.94 -2.94 6.32
C GLU A 106 -9.79 -3.74 5.34
N TRP A 107 -10.29 -3.05 4.30
CA TRP A 107 -11.02 -3.69 3.21
C TRP A 107 -10.06 -4.14 2.12
N SER A 108 -10.10 -5.43 1.79
CA SER A 108 -9.17 -6.08 0.85
C SER A 108 -9.19 -5.46 -0.55
N ASP A 109 -10.28 -4.82 -0.95
CA ASP A 109 -10.44 -4.32 -2.31
C ASP A 109 -9.56 -3.11 -2.58
N GLY A 110 -9.20 -2.39 -1.51
CA GLY A 110 -8.22 -1.32 -1.54
C GLY A 110 -6.79 -1.76 -1.86
N TYR A 111 -6.48 -3.06 -1.81
CA TYR A 111 -5.15 -3.59 -2.04
C TYR A 111 -5.07 -4.36 -3.37
N LYS A 112 -4.07 -4.01 -4.18
CA LYS A 112 -3.76 -4.69 -5.45
C LYS A 112 -3.29 -6.11 -5.15
N ASN A 113 -3.79 -7.09 -5.91
CA ASN A 113 -3.48 -8.53 -5.78
C ASN A 113 -3.96 -9.19 -4.47
N PHE A 114 -4.82 -8.53 -3.70
CA PHE A 114 -5.53 -9.15 -2.59
C PHE A 114 -6.81 -9.79 -3.09
N SER A 115 -7.21 -10.90 -2.48
CA SER A 115 -8.51 -11.51 -2.74
C SER A 115 -9.59 -10.51 -2.31
N LYS A 116 -10.55 -10.24 -3.20
CA LYS A 116 -11.57 -9.21 -3.01
C LYS A 116 -12.71 -9.69 -2.11
N GLY A 117 -13.39 -8.75 -1.45
CA GLY A 117 -14.56 -9.00 -0.62
C GLY A 117 -14.28 -9.43 0.83
N TYR A 118 -13.13 -9.10 1.40
CA TYR A 118 -12.72 -9.48 2.75
C TYR A 118 -12.33 -8.29 3.63
N TYR A 119 -12.75 -8.33 4.89
CA TYR A 119 -12.12 -7.60 5.97
C TYR A 119 -10.85 -8.34 6.37
N ILE A 120 -9.71 -7.66 6.32
CA ILE A 120 -8.42 -8.20 6.71
C ILE A 120 -7.97 -7.55 8.01
N VAL A 121 -7.48 -8.36 8.95
CA VAL A 121 -6.85 -7.86 10.18
C VAL A 121 -5.35 -7.85 9.99
N MET A 122 -4.74 -6.68 10.04
CA MET A 122 -3.29 -6.51 9.95
C MET A 122 -2.72 -5.99 11.27
N VAL A 123 -1.46 -6.34 11.54
CA VAL A 123 -0.72 -5.88 12.74
C VAL A 123 0.51 -5.03 12.40
N ALA A 124 0.78 -4.84 11.10
CA ALA A 124 1.80 -3.92 10.61
C ALA A 124 1.54 -3.50 9.15
N SER A 125 1.90 -2.26 8.83
CA SER A 125 2.11 -1.72 7.47
C SER A 125 3.52 -1.14 7.40
N THR A 126 4.33 -1.55 6.42
CA THR A 126 5.70 -1.06 6.26
C THR A 126 6.07 -0.90 4.79
N GLN A 127 7.06 -0.05 4.51
CA GLN A 127 7.68 0.02 3.18
C GLN A 127 8.72 -1.09 2.91
N ASN A 128 9.35 -1.61 3.95
CA ASN A 128 10.51 -2.49 3.84
C ASN A 128 10.23 -3.90 4.36
N PHE A 129 10.58 -4.89 3.55
CA PHE A 129 10.62 -6.29 3.99
C PHE A 129 11.97 -6.58 4.65
N ASP A 130 12.12 -6.17 5.90
CA ASP A 130 13.37 -6.22 6.65
C ASP A 130 13.37 -7.31 7.74
N LYS A 131 14.44 -7.33 8.54
CA LYS A 131 14.61 -8.29 9.64
C LYS A 131 13.60 -8.05 10.77
N ASP A 132 13.19 -6.80 10.98
CA ASP A 132 12.27 -6.45 12.06
C ASP A 132 10.85 -6.91 11.73
N LEU A 133 10.41 -6.75 10.48
CA LEU A 133 9.13 -7.30 10.02
C LEU A 133 9.10 -8.84 10.12
N LYS A 134 10.21 -9.52 9.79
CA LYS A 134 10.34 -10.98 9.95
C LYS A 134 10.31 -11.39 11.43
N LYS A 135 10.99 -10.64 12.30
CA LYS A 135 10.98 -10.89 13.74
C LYS A 135 9.57 -10.71 14.31
N LEU A 136 8.85 -9.68 13.87
CA LEU A 136 7.45 -9.46 14.23
C LEU A 136 6.57 -10.61 13.76
N LEU A 137 6.72 -11.07 12.50
CA LEU A 137 5.99 -12.25 11.99
C LEU A 137 6.22 -13.47 12.88
N ASN A 138 7.48 -13.79 13.21
CA ASN A 138 7.80 -14.93 14.06
C ASN A 138 7.15 -14.81 15.45
N HIS A 139 7.15 -13.61 16.05
CA HIS A 139 6.49 -13.37 17.33
C HIS A 139 4.97 -13.55 17.22
N VAL A 140 4.33 -12.97 16.20
CA VAL A 140 2.90 -13.10 15.95
C VAL A 140 2.52 -14.57 15.72
N GLN A 141 3.33 -15.33 14.99
CA GLN A 141 3.08 -16.75 14.69
C GLN A 141 3.13 -17.66 15.92
N THR A 142 3.72 -17.23 17.03
CA THR A 142 3.61 -17.97 18.31
C THR A 142 2.19 -17.98 18.86
N HIS A 143 1.35 -17.03 18.45
CA HIS A 143 -0.05 -16.93 18.86
C HIS A 143 -1.03 -17.20 17.71
N ILE A 144 -0.63 -16.88 16.47
CA ILE A 144 -1.45 -16.98 15.25
C ILE A 144 -0.62 -17.66 14.15
N PRO A 145 -0.56 -19.00 14.12
CA PRO A 145 0.32 -19.74 13.21
C PRO A 145 0.10 -19.41 11.73
N ASP A 146 -1.14 -19.10 11.34
CA ASP A 146 -1.52 -18.78 9.97
C ASP A 146 -1.23 -17.32 9.58
N ALA A 147 -0.64 -16.51 10.46
CA ALA A 147 -0.25 -15.15 10.13
C ALA A 147 0.80 -15.15 9.00
N TYR A 148 0.71 -14.19 8.09
CA TYR A 148 1.59 -14.08 6.93
C TYR A 148 1.84 -12.63 6.52
N ILE A 149 2.89 -12.40 5.74
CA ILE A 149 3.16 -11.10 5.12
C ILE A 149 2.70 -11.13 3.67
N LYS A 150 1.98 -10.09 3.25
CA LYS A 150 1.62 -9.86 1.85
C LYS A 150 1.93 -8.44 1.44
N SER A 151 2.28 -8.23 0.17
CA SER A 151 2.59 -6.89 -0.34
C SER A 151 1.55 -6.40 -1.34
N SER A 152 1.33 -5.09 -1.37
CA SER A 152 0.52 -4.40 -2.37
C SER A 152 1.26 -3.15 -2.84
N MET A 153 0.98 -2.72 -4.07
CA MET A 153 1.27 -1.35 -4.48
C MET A 153 0.20 -0.43 -3.87
N ILE A 154 0.61 0.70 -3.31
CA ILE A 154 -0.25 1.72 -2.73
C ILE A 154 -0.04 3.03 -3.50
N TYR A 155 -1.14 3.62 -3.96
CA TYR A 155 -1.11 4.88 -4.69
C TYR A 155 -0.86 6.06 -3.74
N MET A 156 0.19 6.84 -4.01
CA MET A 156 0.64 7.99 -3.20
C MET A 156 0.33 9.35 -3.84
N GLY A 157 -0.20 9.36 -5.07
CA GLY A 157 -0.53 10.59 -5.79
C GLY A 157 -1.78 11.27 -5.24
N CYS A 158 -2.17 12.40 -5.82
CA CYS A 158 -3.43 13.06 -5.47
C CYS A 158 -4.60 12.18 -5.93
N MET A 159 -5.50 11.86 -5.01
CA MET A 159 -6.80 11.31 -5.35
C MET A 159 -7.70 12.52 -5.64
N HIS A 160 -8.37 12.57 -6.78
CA HIS A 160 -9.21 13.69 -7.22
C HIS A 160 -10.40 13.16 -8.02
#